data_AF-A0A7J7US46-F1
#
_entry.id   AF-A0A7J7US46-F1
#
_cell.length_a   1.000
_cell.length_b   1.000
_cell.length_c   1.000
_cell.angle_alpha   90.00
_cell.angle_beta   90.00
_cell.angle_gamma   90.00
#
_symmetry.space_group_name_H-M   'P 1'
#
loop_
_entity.id
_entity.type
_entity.pdbx_description
1 polymer ?
#
loop_
_entity_poly.entity_id
_entity_poly.type
_entity_poly.pdbx_seq_one_letter_code
_entity_poly.pdbx_strand_id
1 'polypeptide(L)'
;MPYMTQAQEIHLQEKEPEEPEKPTKEKDEEDMELTAMLGRSNGESSRKKDEEEVQSRHRLIPLGRKIYEFYNAPIVKFWFYTLAYIGYLMLFNYIVLVKMERWPSTQEWIVISYIFTLGIEKMREILMSEPGKLLQKVKVWLQEYWNVTDLIAILLFSVGMILRLQDQPFRSDGRVIYCVNIIYWYIRLLDIFGVNKYLGPYVMMIGKMVSRIL
;
A
#
# COMPACT_ATOMS: atom_id res chain seq x y z
N MET A 1 -11.49 -79.56 -89.70
CA MET A 1 -12.37 -79.15 -90.83
C MET A 1 -13.79 -79.58 -90.51
N PRO A 2 -14.83 -78.96 -91.07
CA PRO A 2 -14.97 -77.58 -91.61
C PRO A 2 -16.01 -76.82 -90.73
N TYR A 3 -16.66 -75.68 -91.03
CA TYR A 3 -16.66 -74.70 -92.14
C TYR A 3 -16.62 -73.27 -91.54
N MET A 4 -16.52 -72.23 -92.38
CA MET A 4 -17.07 -70.90 -92.14
C MET A 4 -18.37 -70.70 -92.94
N THR A 5 -19.29 -69.88 -92.44
CA THR A 5 -20.19 -68.99 -93.21
C THR A 5 -20.57 -67.86 -92.24
N GLN A 6 -20.05 -66.63 -92.33
CA GLN A 6 -19.86 -65.69 -93.44
C GLN A 6 -21.18 -65.02 -93.91
N ALA A 7 -21.15 -63.68 -93.80
CA ALA A 7 -21.94 -62.67 -94.52
C ALA A 7 -23.35 -62.26 -94.01
N GLN A 8 -23.47 -60.93 -93.90
CA GLN A 8 -24.65 -60.06 -94.13
C GLN A 8 -25.83 -60.08 -93.11
N GLU A 9 -26.33 -58.94 -92.64
CA GLU A 9 -25.84 -57.55 -92.77
C GLU A 9 -26.44 -56.65 -91.66
N ILE A 10 -25.60 -55.76 -91.09
CA ILE A 10 -25.91 -54.43 -90.55
C ILE A 10 -27.19 -54.26 -89.68
N HIS A 11 -26.98 -53.97 -88.39
CA HIS A 11 -27.41 -52.67 -87.87
C HIS A 11 -26.33 -52.06 -86.96
N LEU A 12 -26.15 -50.75 -87.15
CA LEU A 12 -24.97 -49.94 -86.87
C LEU A 12 -24.56 -49.76 -85.39
N GLN A 13 -23.24 -49.63 -85.21
CA GLN A 13 -22.58 -48.60 -84.37
C GLN A 13 -22.27 -48.88 -82.87
N GLU A 14 -21.16 -49.58 -82.66
CA GLU A 14 -19.96 -49.08 -81.95
C GLU A 14 -20.09 -48.57 -80.49
N LYS A 15 -19.55 -49.34 -79.52
CA LYS A 15 -18.32 -48.98 -78.77
C LYS A 15 -17.89 -50.06 -77.73
N GLU A 16 -16.63 -50.49 -77.81
CA GLU A 16 -15.87 -51.34 -76.86
C GLU A 16 -15.01 -50.46 -75.88
N PRO A 17 -14.26 -51.01 -74.89
CA PRO A 17 -14.66 -51.98 -73.84
C PRO A 17 -14.03 -51.67 -72.43
N GLU A 18 -14.05 -52.68 -71.54
CA GLU A 18 -13.07 -53.02 -70.46
C GLU A 18 -13.11 -52.44 -69.01
N GLU A 19 -13.33 -53.40 -68.09
CA GLU A 19 -12.74 -53.70 -66.74
C GLU A 19 -12.51 -52.67 -65.59
N PRO A 20 -12.81 -53.09 -64.33
CA PRO A 20 -12.31 -52.46 -63.10
C PRO A 20 -11.54 -53.40 -62.14
N GLU A 21 -10.36 -52.97 -61.67
CA GLU A 21 -9.70 -53.50 -60.46
C GLU A 21 -9.79 -52.50 -59.27
N LYS A 22 -9.68 -53.03 -58.04
CA LYS A 22 -9.57 -52.30 -56.74
C LYS A 22 -8.08 -52.21 -56.30
N PRO A 23 -7.67 -51.48 -55.23
CA PRO A 23 -8.45 -50.76 -54.20
C PRO A 23 -7.99 -49.29 -53.93
N THR A 24 -8.77 -48.52 -53.15
CA THR A 24 -8.32 -47.17 -52.69
C THR A 24 -8.94 -46.66 -51.38
N LYS A 25 -9.95 -47.33 -50.79
CA LYS A 25 -10.80 -46.69 -49.75
C LYS A 25 -10.33 -46.81 -48.29
N GLU A 26 -9.62 -47.86 -47.91
CA GLU A 26 -9.29 -48.11 -46.49
C GLU A 26 -8.20 -47.18 -45.95
N LYS A 27 -7.27 -46.73 -46.82
CA LYS A 27 -6.13 -45.91 -46.42
C LYS A 27 -6.50 -44.47 -46.04
N ASP A 28 -7.46 -43.90 -46.75
CA ASP A 28 -7.93 -42.52 -46.51
C ASP A 28 -8.70 -42.39 -45.18
N GLU A 29 -9.30 -43.49 -44.68
CA GLU A 29 -10.02 -43.52 -43.41
C GLU A 29 -9.04 -43.59 -42.21
N GLU A 30 -7.99 -44.40 -42.29
CA GLU A 30 -6.93 -44.48 -41.26
C GLU A 30 -6.17 -43.15 -41.09
N ASP A 31 -5.79 -42.50 -42.20
CA ASP A 31 -5.10 -41.20 -42.18
C ASP A 31 -5.98 -40.09 -41.57
N MET A 32 -7.31 -40.16 -41.77
CA MET A 32 -8.27 -39.23 -41.18
C MET A 32 -8.43 -39.44 -39.67
N GLU A 33 -8.50 -40.69 -39.19
CA GLU A 33 -8.62 -41.00 -37.76
C GLU A 33 -7.34 -40.65 -36.99
N LEU A 34 -6.16 -40.94 -37.55
CA LEU A 34 -4.87 -40.55 -36.97
C LEU A 34 -4.75 -39.02 -36.85
N THR A 35 -5.17 -38.27 -37.88
CA THR A 35 -5.18 -36.80 -37.87
C THR A 35 -6.14 -36.26 -36.80
N ALA A 36 -7.31 -36.89 -36.61
CA ALA A 36 -8.27 -36.53 -35.57
C ALA A 36 -7.74 -36.81 -34.15
N MET A 37 -7.06 -37.95 -33.93
CA MET A 37 -6.43 -38.25 -32.63
C MET A 37 -5.29 -37.28 -32.31
N LEU A 38 -4.44 -36.95 -33.29
CA LEU A 38 -3.36 -35.96 -33.11
C LEU A 38 -3.92 -34.56 -32.82
N GLY A 39 -4.96 -34.13 -33.54
CA GLY A 39 -5.64 -32.85 -33.30
C GLY A 39 -6.27 -32.79 -31.91
N ARG A 40 -6.90 -33.88 -31.45
CA ARG A 40 -7.50 -33.98 -30.11
C ARG A 40 -6.46 -34.00 -28.99
N SER A 41 -5.38 -34.76 -29.14
CA SER A 41 -4.26 -34.79 -28.20
C SER A 41 -3.61 -33.40 -28.05
N ASN A 42 -3.39 -32.70 -29.17
CA ASN A 42 -2.82 -31.35 -29.16
C ASN A 42 -3.81 -30.33 -28.55
N GLY A 43 -5.11 -30.49 -28.78
CA GLY A 43 -6.17 -29.68 -28.17
C GLY A 43 -6.30 -29.89 -26.65
N GLU A 44 -6.30 -31.14 -26.17
CA GLU A 44 -6.34 -31.47 -24.74
C GLU A 44 -5.04 -31.05 -24.03
N SER A 45 -3.89 -31.16 -24.70
CA SER A 45 -2.60 -30.66 -24.22
C SER A 45 -2.59 -29.15 -24.09
N SER A 46 -3.04 -28.41 -25.12
CA SER A 46 -3.12 -26.94 -25.06
C SER A 46 -4.09 -26.48 -23.98
N ARG A 47 -5.27 -27.13 -23.86
CA ARG A 47 -6.27 -26.76 -22.84
C ARG A 47 -5.77 -27.00 -21.41
N LYS A 48 -5.03 -28.08 -21.17
CA LYS A 48 -4.33 -28.30 -19.88
C LYS A 48 -3.24 -27.25 -19.64
N LYS A 49 -2.53 -26.83 -20.68
CA LYS A 49 -1.51 -25.77 -20.60
C LYS A 49 -2.12 -24.42 -20.25
N ASP A 50 -3.27 -24.09 -20.85
CA ASP A 50 -4.04 -22.88 -20.57
C ASP A 50 -4.64 -22.91 -19.15
N GLU A 51 -5.17 -24.05 -18.71
CA GLU A 51 -5.67 -24.24 -17.34
C GLU A 51 -4.55 -24.15 -16.28
N GLU A 52 -3.36 -24.71 -16.56
CA GLU A 52 -2.16 -24.56 -15.72
C GLU A 52 -1.60 -23.12 -15.74
N GLU A 53 -1.64 -22.39 -16.86
CA GLU A 53 -1.26 -20.96 -16.90
C GLU A 53 -2.26 -20.08 -16.13
N VAL A 54 -3.56 -20.31 -16.27
CA VAL A 54 -4.60 -19.56 -15.54
C VAL A 54 -4.52 -19.87 -14.03
N GLN A 55 -4.25 -21.11 -13.63
CA GLN A 55 -4.15 -21.49 -12.22
C GLN A 55 -2.78 -21.18 -11.58
N SER A 56 -1.71 -21.01 -12.38
CA SER A 56 -0.40 -20.53 -11.90
C SER A 56 -0.34 -19.01 -11.79
N ARG A 57 -1.03 -18.26 -12.66
CA ARG A 57 -1.29 -16.81 -12.47
C ARG A 57 -1.98 -16.49 -11.14
N HIS A 58 -2.66 -17.47 -10.53
CA HIS A 58 -3.33 -17.32 -9.24
C HIS A 58 -2.43 -17.61 -8.01
N ARG A 59 -1.09 -17.80 -8.17
CA ARG A 59 -0.25 -18.33 -7.08
C ARG A 59 0.93 -17.48 -6.58
N LEU A 60 1.38 -16.45 -7.30
CA LEU A 60 2.41 -15.52 -6.79
C LEU A 60 2.13 -14.06 -7.19
N ILE A 61 1.24 -13.39 -6.44
CA ILE A 61 1.26 -11.92 -6.39
C ILE A 61 2.65 -11.52 -5.87
N PRO A 62 3.44 -10.71 -6.60
CA PRO A 62 4.80 -10.38 -6.18
C PRO A 62 4.76 -9.75 -4.79
N LEU A 63 5.50 -10.34 -3.85
CA LEU A 63 5.43 -9.97 -2.43
C LEU A 63 5.65 -8.45 -2.24
N GLY A 64 6.54 -7.83 -3.00
CA GLY A 64 6.76 -6.37 -3.00
C GLY A 64 5.51 -5.55 -3.31
N ARG A 65 4.63 -5.99 -4.24
CA ARG A 65 3.37 -5.30 -4.54
C ARG A 65 2.35 -5.49 -3.41
N LYS A 66 2.26 -6.69 -2.85
CA LYS A 66 1.41 -6.99 -1.68
C LYS A 66 1.85 -6.21 -0.44
N ILE A 67 3.16 -6.07 -0.23
CA ILE A 67 3.78 -5.26 0.82
C ILE A 67 3.53 -3.76 0.59
N TYR A 68 3.64 -3.28 -0.66
CA TYR A 68 3.35 -1.89 -1.01
C TYR A 68 1.87 -1.52 -0.81
N GLU A 69 0.95 -2.40 -1.22
CA GLU A 69 -0.49 -2.26 -0.97
C GLU A 69 -0.80 -2.30 0.54
N PHE A 70 -0.10 -3.14 1.31
CA PHE A 70 -0.19 -3.19 2.77
C PHE A 70 0.32 -1.89 3.45
N TYR A 71 1.50 -1.38 3.10
CA TYR A 71 2.00 -0.10 3.61
C TYR A 71 1.14 1.10 3.18
N ASN A 72 0.42 0.99 2.06
CA ASN A 72 -0.53 2.01 1.64
C ASN A 72 -1.81 2.04 2.48
N ALA A 73 -2.16 0.97 3.19
CA ALA A 73 -3.34 0.91 4.03
C ALA A 73 -3.28 1.95 5.17
N PRO A 74 -4.40 2.65 5.46
CA PRO A 74 -4.42 3.72 6.46
C PRO A 74 -4.05 3.24 7.87
N ILE A 75 -4.40 2.00 8.20
CA ILE A 75 -4.07 1.37 9.50
C ILE A 75 -2.56 1.19 9.69
N VAL A 76 -1.81 0.83 8.65
CA VAL A 76 -0.35 0.65 8.73
C VAL A 76 0.35 2.00 8.86
N LYS A 77 -0.13 3.02 8.13
CA LYS A 77 0.33 4.41 8.28
C LYS A 77 0.09 4.94 9.69
N PHE A 78 -1.08 4.68 10.28
CA PHE A 78 -1.39 5.04 11.67
C PHE A 78 -0.46 4.35 12.69
N TRP A 79 -0.24 3.04 12.57
CA TRP A 79 0.67 2.31 13.47
C TRP A 79 2.12 2.74 13.32
N PHE A 80 2.59 3.01 12.10
CA PHE A 80 3.94 3.52 11.86
C PHE A 80 4.12 4.92 12.46
N TYR A 81 3.17 5.82 12.25
CA TYR A 81 3.15 7.14 12.88
C TYR A 81 3.17 7.04 14.41
N THR A 82 2.30 6.20 14.99
CA THR A 82 2.21 5.99 16.44
C THR A 82 3.51 5.41 17.02
N LEU A 83 4.11 4.41 16.35
CA LEU A 83 5.36 3.80 16.78
C LEU A 83 6.54 4.78 16.68
N ALA A 84 6.62 5.55 15.60
CA ALA A 84 7.61 6.61 15.44
C ALA A 84 7.45 7.70 16.51
N TYR A 85 6.22 8.09 16.83
CA TYR A 85 5.89 9.06 17.87
C TYR A 85 6.29 8.56 19.27
N ILE A 86 6.02 7.29 19.58
CA ILE A 86 6.46 6.63 20.82
C ILE A 86 8.00 6.59 20.90
N GLY A 87 8.68 6.29 19.77
CA GLY A 87 10.14 6.35 19.67
C GLY A 87 10.70 7.76 19.91
N TYR A 88 10.06 8.78 19.32
CA TYR A 88 10.35 10.19 19.55
C TYR A 88 10.21 10.56 21.04
N LEU A 89 9.11 10.15 21.70
CA LEU A 89 8.90 10.40 23.13
C LEU A 89 9.96 9.72 24.00
N MET A 90 10.36 8.48 23.69
CA MET A 90 11.45 7.80 24.40
C MET A 90 12.78 8.54 24.22
N LEU A 91 13.09 9.00 23.01
CA LEU A 91 14.30 9.76 22.73
C LEU A 91 14.30 11.11 23.47
N PHE A 92 13.17 11.81 23.48
CA PHE A 92 13.04 13.08 24.20
C PHE A 92 13.10 12.89 25.72
N ASN A 93 12.49 11.82 26.26
CA ASN A 93 12.59 11.46 27.67
C ASN A 93 14.06 11.20 28.07
N TYR A 94 14.82 10.46 27.26
CA TYR A 94 16.25 10.21 27.50
C TYR A 94 17.08 11.50 27.52
N ILE A 95 16.80 12.44 26.60
CA ILE A 95 17.44 13.76 26.57
C ILE A 95 17.12 14.57 27.83
N VAL A 96 15.86 14.59 28.24
CA VAL A 96 15.39 15.35 29.41
C VAL A 96 15.91 14.77 30.72
N LEU A 97 15.95 13.45 30.84
CA LEU A 97 16.23 12.74 32.10
C LEU A 97 17.72 12.40 32.29
N VAL A 98 18.46 12.16 31.21
CA VAL A 98 19.84 11.65 31.25
C VAL A 98 20.83 12.56 30.51
N LYS A 99 20.50 12.98 29.28
CA LYS A 99 21.47 13.55 28.33
C LYS A 99 21.30 15.06 28.13
N MET A 100 21.69 15.83 29.15
CA MET A 100 21.60 17.29 29.18
C MET A 100 22.97 18.00 29.07
N GLU A 101 23.71 17.70 28.00
CA GLU A 101 25.03 18.28 27.68
C GLU A 101 24.93 19.75 27.20
N ARG A 102 26.03 20.52 27.26
CA ARG A 102 26.02 21.94 26.86
C ARG A 102 25.79 22.15 25.36
N TRP A 103 26.22 21.21 24.53
CA TRP A 103 26.05 21.24 23.07
C TRP A 103 25.03 20.19 22.61
N PRO A 104 24.25 20.47 21.56
CA PRO A 104 23.22 19.54 21.11
C PRO A 104 23.81 18.26 20.54
N SER A 105 23.53 17.15 21.22
CA SER A 105 23.95 15.81 20.78
C SER A 105 23.15 15.37 19.54
N THR A 106 23.65 14.38 18.79
CA THR A 106 22.99 13.87 17.57
C THR A 106 21.53 13.44 17.80
N GLN A 107 21.23 12.91 18.99
CA GLN A 107 19.87 12.53 19.40
C GLN A 107 18.96 13.75 19.57
N GLU A 108 19.49 14.86 20.08
CA GLU A 108 18.74 16.12 20.21
C GLU A 108 18.43 16.71 18.84
N TRP A 109 19.38 16.64 17.90
CA TRP A 109 19.13 17.02 16.50
C TRP A 109 18.00 16.21 15.86
N ILE A 110 17.84 14.93 16.21
CA ILE A 110 16.69 14.12 15.76
C ILE A 110 15.39 14.66 16.37
N VAL A 111 15.35 14.93 17.69
CA VAL A 111 14.16 15.55 18.34
C VAL A 111 13.84 16.92 17.75
N ILE A 112 14.83 17.79 17.57
CA ILE A 112 14.68 19.14 17.01
C ILE A 112 14.12 19.07 15.59
N SER A 113 14.68 18.21 14.72
CA SER A 113 14.21 18.06 13.34
C SER A 113 12.80 17.48 13.27
N TYR A 114 12.43 16.58 14.20
CA TYR A 114 11.07 16.06 14.32
C TYR A 114 10.06 17.15 14.71
N ILE A 115 10.36 17.96 15.73
CA ILE A 115 9.49 19.09 16.12
C ILE A 115 9.39 20.14 15.01
N PHE A 116 10.49 20.42 14.31
CA PHE A 116 10.47 21.34 13.18
C PHE A 116 9.60 20.81 12.02
N THR A 117 9.65 19.50 11.75
CA THR A 117 8.78 18.84 10.76
C THR A 117 7.30 18.96 11.17
N LEU A 118 6.94 18.69 12.43
CA LEU A 118 5.59 18.92 12.94
C LEU A 118 5.16 20.39 12.83
N GLY A 119 6.06 21.34 13.08
CA GLY A 119 5.82 22.77 12.88
C GLY A 119 5.52 23.13 11.42
N ILE A 120 6.23 22.53 10.46
CA ILE A 120 5.96 22.66 9.03
C ILE A 120 4.62 22.01 8.66
N GLU A 121 4.29 20.84 9.21
CA GLU A 121 3.00 20.19 8.98
C GLU A 121 1.83 21.06 9.48
N LYS A 122 1.94 21.65 10.67
CA LYS A 122 0.94 22.60 11.19
C LYS A 122 0.89 23.90 10.38
N MET A 123 2.02 24.42 9.93
CA MET A 123 2.03 25.55 8.99
C MET A 123 1.33 25.20 7.67
N ARG A 124 1.55 23.99 7.14
CA ARG A 124 0.86 23.49 5.94
C ARG A 124 -0.65 23.32 6.17
N GLU A 125 -1.06 22.83 7.32
CA GLU A 125 -2.48 22.68 7.71
C GLU A 125 -3.18 24.06 7.74
N ILE A 126 -2.53 25.05 8.36
CA ILE A 126 -2.96 26.45 8.37
C ILE A 126 -2.96 27.04 6.95
N LEU A 127 -2.04 26.66 6.06
CA LEU A 127 -2.01 27.14 4.67
C LEU A 127 -3.05 26.45 3.75
N MET A 128 -3.36 25.17 3.95
CA MET A 128 -4.20 24.37 3.04
C MET A 128 -5.72 24.44 3.31
N SER A 129 -6.13 24.85 4.51
CA SER A 129 -7.55 25.07 4.88
C SER A 129 -8.31 25.99 3.89
N GLU A 130 -9.62 25.83 3.74
CA GLU A 130 -10.38 26.38 2.60
C GLU A 130 -10.57 27.93 2.52
N PRO A 131 -10.53 28.75 3.59
CA PRO A 131 -10.81 30.19 3.45
C PRO A 131 -9.65 30.98 2.81
N GLY A 132 -9.95 31.74 1.74
CA GLY A 132 -8.99 32.65 1.09
C GLY A 132 -8.52 33.87 1.91
N LYS A 133 -8.99 34.04 3.15
CA LYS A 133 -8.56 35.10 4.09
C LYS A 133 -7.84 34.47 5.30
N LEU A 134 -6.51 34.62 5.34
CA LEU A 134 -5.63 34.01 6.34
C LEU A 134 -6.01 34.32 7.79
N LEU A 135 -6.46 35.54 8.11
CA LEU A 135 -6.85 35.91 9.48
C LEU A 135 -8.13 35.21 9.96
N GLN A 136 -9.11 35.02 9.07
CA GLN A 136 -10.35 34.32 9.39
C GLN A 136 -10.12 32.81 9.54
N LYS A 137 -9.26 32.27 8.68
CA LYS A 137 -8.73 30.90 8.70
C LYS A 137 -7.98 30.57 10.00
N VAL A 138 -7.04 31.42 10.41
CA VAL A 138 -6.35 31.29 11.71
C VAL A 138 -7.33 31.39 12.88
N LYS A 139 -8.31 32.30 12.84
CA LYS A 139 -9.34 32.41 13.90
C LYS A 139 -10.18 31.14 14.04
N VAL A 140 -10.54 30.47 12.95
CA VAL A 140 -11.28 29.20 12.98
C VAL A 140 -10.37 28.05 13.43
N TRP A 141 -9.14 27.98 12.92
CA TRP A 141 -8.15 26.97 13.32
C TRP A 141 -7.82 27.04 14.83
N LEU A 142 -7.71 28.25 15.40
CA LEU A 142 -7.54 28.48 16.83
C LEU A 142 -8.79 28.17 17.69
N GLN A 143 -9.94 27.81 17.11
CA GLN A 143 -11.06 27.28 17.91
C GLN A 143 -10.88 25.80 18.26
N GLU A 144 -10.01 25.07 17.55
CA GLU A 144 -9.74 23.68 17.84
C GLU A 144 -8.66 23.56 18.92
N TYR A 145 -9.08 23.24 20.15
CA TYR A 145 -8.22 23.18 21.34
C TYR A 145 -6.95 22.33 21.16
N TRP A 146 -7.03 21.23 20.40
CA TRP A 146 -5.88 20.38 20.08
C TRP A 146 -4.84 21.11 19.22
N ASN A 147 -5.29 21.86 18.22
CA ASN A 147 -4.43 22.65 17.34
C ASN A 147 -3.76 23.82 18.07
N VAL A 148 -4.48 24.49 18.98
CA VAL A 148 -3.90 25.50 19.89
C VAL A 148 -2.84 24.88 20.81
N THR A 149 -3.11 23.69 21.34
CA THR A 149 -2.21 22.99 22.27
C THR A 149 -0.92 22.54 21.56
N ASP A 150 -1.03 21.99 20.34
CA ASP A 150 0.14 21.65 19.50
C ASP A 150 0.98 22.91 19.20
N LEU A 151 0.35 24.05 18.88
CA LEU A 151 1.06 25.31 18.65
C LEU A 151 1.81 25.79 19.90
N ILE A 152 1.17 25.75 21.07
CA ILE A 152 1.80 26.11 22.36
C ILE A 152 2.98 25.18 22.66
N ALA A 153 2.85 23.87 22.40
CA ALA A 153 3.94 22.91 22.59
C ALA A 153 5.15 23.21 21.69
N ILE A 154 4.93 23.56 20.42
CA ILE A 154 5.99 23.93 19.47
C ILE A 154 6.66 25.25 19.86
N LEU A 155 5.89 26.25 20.32
CA LEU A 155 6.42 27.53 20.79
C LEU A 155 7.23 27.38 22.08
N LEU A 156 6.76 26.60 23.06
CA LEU A 156 7.50 26.29 24.29
C LEU A 156 8.80 25.55 24.00
N PHE A 157 8.80 24.60 23.05
CA PHE A 157 10.02 23.91 22.61
C PHE A 157 11.01 24.91 22.00
N SER A 158 10.53 25.83 21.15
CA SER A 158 11.35 26.85 20.51
C SER A 158 11.97 27.83 21.51
N VAL A 159 11.22 28.24 22.56
CA VAL A 159 11.75 29.05 23.66
C VAL A 159 12.78 28.28 24.48
N GLY A 160 12.53 27.01 24.82
CA GLY A 160 13.48 26.14 25.51
C GLY A 160 14.79 25.94 24.73
N MET A 161 14.70 25.79 23.40
CA MET A 161 15.85 25.75 22.48
C MET A 161 16.69 27.03 22.56
N ILE A 162 16.06 28.21 22.49
CA ILE A 162 16.76 29.50 22.53
C ILE A 162 17.45 29.70 23.89
N LEU A 163 16.77 29.41 25.01
CA LEU A 163 17.35 29.51 26.36
C LEU A 163 18.50 28.53 26.59
N ARG A 164 18.48 27.35 25.95
CA ARG A 164 19.59 26.40 26.00
C ARG A 164 20.85 26.90 25.29
N LEU A 165 20.70 27.65 24.20
CA LEU A 165 21.79 28.28 23.45
C LEU A 165 22.44 29.44 24.22
N GLN A 166 21.78 29.97 25.25
CA GLN A 166 22.32 31.02 26.10
C GLN A 166 23.26 30.49 27.20
N ASP A 167 24.01 31.41 27.79
CA ASP A 167 24.87 31.15 28.94
C ASP A 167 24.12 31.09 30.27
N GLN A 168 24.82 30.70 31.34
CA GLN A 168 24.25 30.69 32.68
C GLN A 168 23.80 32.13 33.05
N PRO A 169 22.61 32.33 33.66
CA PRO A 169 21.76 31.33 34.34
C PRO A 169 20.68 30.65 33.47
N PHE A 170 20.33 31.21 32.30
CA PHE A 170 19.15 30.82 31.50
C PHE A 170 19.13 29.35 31.03
N ARG A 171 20.29 28.69 31.02
CA ARG A 171 20.40 27.24 30.73
C ARG A 171 19.61 26.39 31.72
N SER A 172 19.53 26.77 33.00
CA SER A 172 18.74 26.05 34.00
C SER A 172 17.26 26.04 33.60
N ASP A 173 16.74 27.21 33.22
CA ASP A 173 15.34 27.41 32.87
C ASP A 173 14.98 26.66 31.58
N GLY A 174 15.88 26.63 30.59
CA GLY A 174 15.73 25.81 29.38
C GLY A 174 15.52 24.31 29.68
N ARG A 175 16.16 23.77 30.73
CA ARG A 175 15.94 22.39 31.17
C ARG A 175 14.55 22.19 31.76
N VAL A 176 14.11 23.09 32.65
CA VAL A 176 12.77 23.06 33.26
C VAL A 176 11.69 23.18 32.19
N ILE A 177 11.88 24.06 31.21
CA ILE A 177 10.95 24.24 30.09
C ILE A 177 10.83 22.94 29.27
N TYR A 178 11.91 22.17 29.06
CA TYR A 178 11.83 20.85 28.43
C TYR A 178 11.10 19.81 29.28
N CYS A 179 11.31 19.79 30.61
CA CYS A 179 10.55 18.94 31.52
C CYS A 179 9.04 19.22 31.49
N VAL A 180 8.64 20.48 31.30
CA VAL A 180 7.24 20.86 31.11
C VAL A 180 6.77 20.55 29.67
N ASN A 181 7.62 20.78 28.68
CA ASN A 181 7.29 20.58 27.26
C ASN A 181 6.98 19.11 26.93
N ILE A 182 7.72 18.15 27.48
CA ILE A 182 7.45 16.71 27.25
C ILE A 182 6.06 16.28 27.74
N ILE A 183 5.47 16.96 28.75
CA ILE A 183 4.11 16.69 29.23
C ILE A 183 3.08 16.99 28.12
N TYR A 184 3.25 18.07 27.36
CA TYR A 184 2.37 18.39 26.23
C TYR A 184 2.43 17.33 25.13
N TRP A 185 3.62 16.79 24.84
CA TRP A 185 3.77 15.70 23.88
C TRP A 185 3.17 14.37 24.40
N TYR A 186 3.20 14.10 25.71
CA TYR A 186 2.42 12.99 26.28
C TYR A 186 0.90 13.21 26.18
N ILE A 187 0.40 14.43 26.37
CA ILE A 187 -1.02 14.76 26.15
C ILE A 187 -1.40 14.51 24.67
N ARG A 188 -0.53 14.87 23.73
CA ARG A 188 -0.73 14.60 22.30
C ARG A 188 -0.69 13.11 21.95
N LEU A 189 0.12 12.29 22.63
CA LEU A 189 0.05 10.82 22.52
C LEU A 189 -1.33 10.28 22.91
N LEU A 190 -1.93 10.82 23.97
CA LEU A 190 -3.27 10.39 24.43
C LEU A 190 -4.36 10.72 23.40
N ASP A 191 -4.25 11.83 22.67
CA ASP A 191 -5.15 12.15 21.55
C ASP A 191 -4.98 11.19 20.36
N ILE A 192 -3.73 10.83 20.03
CA ILE A 192 -3.43 9.81 19.00
C ILE A 192 -4.02 8.45 19.39
N PHE A 193 -4.02 8.09 20.68
CA PHE A 193 -4.75 6.92 21.17
C PHE A 193 -6.27 7.15 21.24
N GLY A 194 -6.72 8.40 21.32
CA GLY A 194 -8.13 8.82 21.29
C GLY A 194 -8.89 8.33 20.06
N VAL A 195 -8.24 8.24 18.90
CA VAL A 195 -8.86 7.73 17.66
C VAL A 195 -8.95 6.19 17.56
N ASN A 196 -8.28 5.45 18.47
CA ASN A 196 -8.40 4.00 18.50
C ASN A 196 -9.74 3.59 19.12
N LYS A 197 -10.51 2.73 18.42
CA LYS A 197 -11.82 2.19 18.85
C LYS A 197 -11.85 1.70 20.31
N TYR A 198 -10.74 1.15 20.80
CA TYR A 198 -10.65 0.64 22.17
C TYR A 198 -10.17 1.68 23.18
N LEU A 199 -9.21 2.55 22.85
CA LEU A 199 -8.60 3.50 23.79
C LEU A 199 -9.36 4.83 23.89
N GLY A 200 -10.01 5.27 22.81
CA GLY A 200 -10.81 6.50 22.75
C GLY A 200 -11.86 6.64 23.86
N PRO A 201 -12.69 5.61 24.12
CA PRO A 201 -13.64 5.65 25.24
C PRO A 201 -12.98 5.89 26.59
N TYR A 202 -11.83 5.27 26.88
CA TYR A 202 -11.11 5.47 28.15
C TYR A 202 -10.55 6.89 28.28
N VAL A 203 -9.91 7.42 27.23
CA VAL A 203 -9.39 8.81 27.22
C VAL A 203 -10.53 9.81 27.41
N MET A 204 -11.66 9.63 26.72
CA MET A 204 -12.85 10.46 26.89
C MET A 204 -13.47 10.35 28.29
N MET A 205 -13.49 9.16 28.90
CA MET A 205 -13.98 8.97 30.28
C MET A 205 -13.09 9.72 31.28
N ILE A 206 -11.76 9.61 31.16
CA ILE A 206 -10.82 10.32 32.03
C ILE A 206 -10.98 11.84 31.88
N GLY A 207 -11.06 12.35 30.64
CA GLY A 207 -11.30 13.79 30.40
C GLY A 207 -12.60 14.30 31.02
N LYS A 208 -13.69 13.52 30.93
CA LYS A 208 -14.98 13.85 31.57
C LYS A 208 -14.94 13.82 33.10
N MET A 209 -14.08 12.99 33.71
CA MET A 209 -13.87 12.98 35.16
C MET A 209 -13.07 14.20 35.61
N VAL A 210 -11.95 14.51 34.94
CA VAL A 210 -11.11 15.68 35.25
C VAL A 210 -11.92 16.98 35.13
N SER A 211 -12.71 17.14 34.06
CA SER A 211 -13.59 18.30 33.84
C SER A 211 -14.79 18.42 34.81
N ARG A 212 -14.99 17.46 35.71
CA ARG A 212 -15.98 17.51 36.80
C ARG A 212 -15.34 17.80 38.17
N ILE A 213 -14.03 17.62 38.28
CA ILE A 213 -13.25 17.79 39.50
C ILE A 213 -12.63 19.20 39.57
N LEU A 214 -12.24 19.76 38.41
CA LEU A 214 -11.91 21.17 38.22
C LEU A 214 -13.17 22.03 38.06
#